data_AF-A0A2V4VCW5-F1
#
_entry.id   AF-A0A2V4VCW5-F1
#
_cell.length_a   1.000
_cell.length_b   1.000
_cell.length_c   1.000
_cell.angle_alpha   90.00
_cell.angle_beta   90.00
_cell.angle_gamma   90.00
#
_symmetry.space_group_name_H-M   'P 1'
#
loop_
_entity.id
_entity.type
_entity.pdbx_description
1 polymer ?
#
loop_
_entity_poly.entity_id
_entity_poly.type
_entity_poly.pdbx_seq_one_letter_code
_entity_poly.pdbx_strand_id
1 'polypeptide(L)' 'MFIRAYLRASTKEQDAKRAKSELIAFANDHGHKIAAFYIENESGAILVRPKLMQLIEDAHIIRAM' A
#
# COMPACT_ATOMS: atom_id res chain seq x y z
N MET A 1 -10.14 -11.90 -4.70
CA MET A 1 -8.92 -11.65 -3.91
C MET A 1 -9.01 -10.25 -3.32
N PHE A 2 -8.68 -10.06 -2.04
CA PHE A 2 -8.60 -8.72 -1.45
C PHE A 2 -7.19 -8.16 -1.66
N ILE A 3 -7.07 -7.01 -2.33
CA ILE A 3 -5.78 -6.35 -2.55
C ILE A 3 -5.53 -5.37 -1.40
N ARG A 4 -4.33 -5.38 -0.83
CA ARG A 4 -3.81 -4.34 0.06
C ARG A 4 -2.79 -3.52 -0.71
N ALA A 5 -2.98 -2.21 -0.80
CA ALA A 5 -2.18 -1.33 -1.63
C ALA A 5 -1.16 -0.55 -0.81
N TYR A 6 0.09 -0.53 -1.25
CA TYR A 6 1.17 0.24 -0.65
C TYR A 6 1.61 1.39 -1.55
N LEU A 7 1.67 2.60 -1.00
CA LEU A 7 1.98 3.85 -1.69
C LEU A 7 3.10 4.56 -0.92
N ARG A 8 4.26 4.75 -1.56
CA ARG A 8 5.43 5.37 -0.93
C ARG A 8 5.98 6.52 -1.77
N ALA A 9 6.32 7.61 -1.11
CA ALA A 9 7.26 8.59 -1.64
C ALA A 9 8.51 8.68 -0.75
N SER A 10 9.63 9.16 -1.29
CA SER A 10 10.94 9.12 -0.61
C SER A 10 11.17 10.30 0.33
N THR A 11 10.53 11.44 0.10
CA THR A 11 10.65 12.66 0.92
C THR A 11 9.28 13.19 1.30
N LYS A 12 9.20 14.10 2.28
CA LYS A 12 7.93 14.64 2.80
C LYS A 12 7.22 15.57 1.82
N GLU A 13 7.97 16.14 0.89
CA GLU A 13 7.50 17.10 -0.12
C GLU A 13 6.83 16.38 -1.31
N GLN A 14 7.16 15.10 -1.50
CA GLN A 14 6.59 14.29 -2.56
C GLN A 14 5.20 13.78 -2.20
N ASP A 15 4.29 13.78 -3.16
CA ASP A 15 2.96 13.19 -2.96
C ASP A 15 3.03 11.65 -3.05
N ALA A 16 2.94 10.99 -1.89
CA ALA A 16 2.85 9.53 -1.81
C ALA A 16 1.55 9.00 -2.44
N LYS A 17 0.50 9.82 -2.59
CA LYS A 17 -0.81 9.42 -3.13
C LYS A 17 -0.88 9.51 -4.66
N ARG A 18 0.15 10.00 -5.35
CA ARG A 18 0.11 10.26 -6.79
C ARG A 18 -0.38 9.11 -7.66
N ALA A 19 -0.03 7.87 -7.29
CA ALA A 19 -0.42 6.65 -8.02
C ALA A 19 -1.74 6.02 -7.53
N LYS A 20 -2.43 6.62 -6.55
CA LYS A 20 -3.60 6.01 -5.92
C LYS A 20 -4.73 5.75 -6.91
N SER A 21 -5.06 6.74 -7.75
CA SER A 21 -6.14 6.62 -8.74
C SER A 21 -5.82 5.58 -9.82
N GLU A 22 -4.59 5.57 -10.32
CA GLU A 22 -4.11 4.57 -11.28
C GLU A 22 -4.17 3.16 -10.70
N LEU A 23 -3.81 2.99 -9.42
CA LEU A 23 -3.87 1.70 -8.74
C LEU A 23 -5.31 1.20 -8.55
N ILE A 24 -6.25 2.11 -8.27
CA ILE A 24 -7.69 1.79 -8.19
C ILE A 24 -8.20 1.34 -9.56
N ALA A 25 -7.88 2.09 -10.62
CA ALA A 25 -8.26 1.74 -11.98
C ALA A 25 -7.71 0.35 -12.36
N PHE A 26 -6.41 0.12 -12.14
CA PHE A 26 -5.77 -1.17 -12.39
C PHE A 26 -6.47 -2.32 -11.65
N ALA A 27 -6.76 -2.16 -10.35
CA ALA A 27 -7.45 -3.20 -9.61
C ALA A 27 -8.86 -3.48 -10.17
N ASN A 28 -9.61 -2.43 -10.50
CA ASN A 28 -10.95 -2.56 -11.07
C ASN A 28 -10.94 -3.24 -12.44
N ASP A 29 -10.00 -2.88 -13.31
CA ASP A 29 -9.85 -3.46 -14.66
C ASP A 29 -9.56 -4.97 -14.60
N HIS A 30 -8.97 -5.45 -13.50
CA HIS A 30 -8.69 -6.86 -13.26
C HIS A 30 -9.75 -7.55 -12.37
N GLY A 31 -10.90 -6.91 -12.12
CA GLY A 31 -11.98 -7.48 -11.32
C GLY A 31 -11.62 -7.65 -9.84
N HIS A 32 -10.74 -6.80 -9.30
CA HIS A 32 -10.30 -6.82 -7.92
C HIS A 32 -10.67 -5.52 -7.19
N LYS A 33 -10.76 -5.60 -5.86
CA LYS A 33 -11.00 -4.45 -4.98
C LYS A 33 -9.81 -4.25 -4.04
N ILE A 34 -9.44 -3.00 -3.84
CA ILE A 34 -8.46 -2.60 -2.82
C ILE A 34 -9.19 -2.48 -1.48
N ALA A 35 -8.81 -3.32 -0.52
CA ALA A 35 -9.38 -3.36 0.83
C ALA A 35 -8.79 -2.29 1.76
N ALA A 36 -7.53 -1.92 1.54
CA ALA A 36 -6.83 -0.91 2.35
C ALA A 36 -5.68 -0.27 1.59
N PHE A 37 -5.36 0.98 1.96
CA PHE A 37 -4.17 1.70 1.49
C PHE A 37 -3.22 1.98 2.66
N TYR A 38 -1.95 1.72 2.43
CA TYR A 38 -0.84 1.96 3.35
C TYR A 38 0.05 3.01 2.70
N ILE A 39 0.03 4.23 3.23
CA ILE A 39 0.60 5.41 2.58
C ILE A 39 1.65 6.03 3.50
N GLU A 40 2.88 6.20 3.02
CA GLU A 40 3.94 6.85 3.78
C GLU A 40 4.96 7.60 2.92
N ASN A 41 5.64 8.55 3.55
CA ASN A 41 6.77 9.27 3.01
C ASN A 41 8.03 8.77 3.73
N GLU A 42 8.65 7.73 3.19
CA GLU A 42 9.80 7.07 3.78
C GLU A 42 10.85 6.73 2.73
N SER A 43 12.13 6.82 3.11
CA SER A 43 13.23 6.45 2.21
C SER A 43 13.15 4.96 1.88
N GLY A 44 13.33 4.63 0.60
CA GLY A 44 13.43 3.25 0.14
C GLY A 44 14.69 2.53 0.62
N ALA A 45 15.68 3.28 1.14
CA ALA A 45 16.90 2.73 1.71
C ALA A 45 16.73 2.22 3.14
N ILE A 46 15.62 2.57 3.81
CA ILE A 46 15.33 2.14 5.18
C ILE A 46 14.54 0.82 5.14
N LEU A 47 14.98 -0.16 5.91
CA LEU A 47 14.32 -1.45 6.04
C LEU A 47 12.97 -1.31 6.76
N VAL A 48 12.98 -0.66 7.92
CA VAL A 48 11.79 -0.49 8.77
C VAL A 48 10.98 0.69 8.27
N ARG A 49 9.94 0.38 7.52
CA ARG A 49 8.97 1.34 6.99
C ARG A 49 7.62 1.10 7.66
N PRO A 50 7.16 1.97 8.56
CA PRO A 50 6.04 1.67 9.46
C PRO A 50 4.77 1.19 8.75
N LYS A 51 4.39 1.79 7.62
CA LYS A 51 3.18 1.38 6.89
C LYS A 51 3.36 0.12 6.08
N LEU A 52 4.57 -0.14 5.56
CA LEU A 52 4.87 -1.44 4.99
C LEU A 52 4.83 -2.56 6.03
N MET A 53 5.40 -2.33 7.23
CA MET A 53 5.37 -3.30 8.32
C MET A 53 3.93 -3.61 8.75
N GLN A 54 3.10 -2.57 8.89
CA GLN A 54 1.68 -2.73 9.17
C GLN A 54 0.95 -3.54 8.08
N LEU A 55 1.24 -3.29 6.79
CA LEU A 55 0.65 -4.06 5.69
C LEU A 55 0.97 -5.54 5.80
N ILE A 56 2.24 -5.88 6.06
CA ILE A 56 2.71 -7.26 6.16
C ILE A 56 2.00 -7.98 7.32
N GLU A 57 1.88 -7.32 8.47
CA GLU A 57 1.15 -7.85 9.62
C GLU A 57 -0.33 -8.09 9.31
N ASP A 58 -1.01 -7.08 8.77
CA ASP A 58 -2.43 -7.16 8.37
C ASP A 58 -2.69 -8.22 7.27
N ALA A 59 -1.69 -8.53 6.45
CA ALA A 59 -1.76 -9.56 5.41
C ALA A 59 -1.61 -10.98 5.99
N HIS A 60 -0.80 -11.15 7.03
CA HIS A 60 -0.67 -12.44 7.72
C HIS A 60 -1.90 -12.79 8.55
N ILE A 61 -2.53 -11.81 9.20
CA ILE A 61 -3.68 -12.04 10.10
C ILE A 61 -4.90 -12.60 9.36
N ILE A 62 -5.10 -12.29 8.07
CA ILE A 62 -6.26 -12.80 7.29
C ILE A 62 -6.23 -14.32 7.09
N ARG A 63 -5.11 -15.02 7.28
CA ARG A 63 -5.06 -16.49 7.14
C ARG A 63 -5.56 -17.28 8.34
N ALA A 64 -5.92 -16.62 9.45
CA ALA A 64 -6.27 -17.28 10.72
C ALA A 64 -7.78 -17.26 11.07
N MET A 65 -8.66 -16.88 10.14
CA MET A 65 -10.12 -16.96 10.28
C MET A 65 -10.72 -17.74 9.11
#